data_AF-A0A960IKM2-F1
#
_entry.id   AF-A0A960IKM2-F1
#
_cell.length_a   1.000
_cell.length_b   1.000
_cell.length_c   1.000
_cell.angle_alpha   90.00
_cell.angle_beta   90.00
_cell.angle_gamma   90.00
#
_symmetry.space_group_name_H-M   'P 1'
#
loop_
_entity.id
_entity.type
_entity.pdbx_description
1 polymer ?
#
loop_
_entity_poly.entity_id
_entity_poly.type
_entity_poly.pdbx_seq_one_letter_code
_entity_poly.pdbx_strand_id
1 'polypeptide(L)'
;EACNGLDDDCDGRVDEDFPDLGLACDNGEAGSCFDTGVRVCATNGTGTVCDAPPGVAGVETCNGLDDDCDGLTDEDQGPSCTCNPVPEICNGADDDGDGEVDEGVRLTVWADRDHDLFGDPGSRREICPHELGPGWVVNDYDCDDADARRSPARDNCPAR
;
A
#
# COMPACT_ATOMS: atom_id res chain seq x y z
N GLU A 1 16.55 44.68 25.68
CA GLU A 1 17.70 43.77 25.48
C GLU A 1 17.70 43.14 24.08
N ALA A 2 18.80 42.53 23.60
CA ALA A 2 18.80 41.68 22.40
C ALA A 2 19.20 40.25 22.78
N CYS A 3 18.53 39.23 22.20
CA CYS A 3 18.79 37.82 22.51
C CYS A 3 20.15 37.41 21.93
N ASN A 4 21.23 37.61 22.67
CA ASN A 4 22.60 37.40 22.19
C ASN A 4 23.51 36.70 23.21
N GLY A 5 22.96 36.29 24.36
CA GLY A 5 23.69 35.67 25.45
C GLY A 5 24.45 36.66 26.33
N LEU A 6 24.16 37.97 26.23
CA LEU A 6 24.75 39.04 27.01
C LEU A 6 23.66 39.87 27.70
N ASP A 7 24.03 40.40 28.87
CA ASP A 7 23.26 41.40 29.60
C ASP A 7 23.43 42.78 28.94
N ASP A 8 22.57 43.13 27.99
CA ASP A 8 22.68 44.37 27.20
C ASP A 8 22.21 45.62 27.97
N ASP A 9 21.42 45.47 29.03
CA ASP A 9 20.90 46.58 29.84
C ASP A 9 21.49 46.69 31.25
N CYS A 10 22.38 45.76 31.59
CA CYS A 10 23.19 45.69 32.81
C CYS A 10 22.37 45.48 34.09
N ASP A 11 21.23 44.78 34.03
CA ASP A 11 20.37 44.52 35.18
C ASP A 11 20.80 43.30 36.03
N GLY A 12 21.78 42.53 35.54
CA GLY A 12 22.33 41.34 36.16
C GLY A 12 21.66 40.03 35.72
N ARG A 13 20.79 40.06 34.72
CA ARG A 13 20.22 38.91 34.03
C ARG A 13 20.64 38.92 32.56
N VAL A 14 20.41 37.82 31.88
CA VAL A 14 20.83 37.63 30.49
C VAL A 14 19.61 37.17 29.72
N ASP A 15 19.30 37.91 28.67
CA ASP A 15 18.20 37.70 27.73
C ASP A 15 16.83 37.54 28.44
N GLU A 16 16.59 38.23 29.56
CA GLU A 16 15.36 38.13 30.35
C GLU A 16 14.11 38.71 29.67
N ASP A 17 14.28 39.58 28.68
CA ASP A 17 13.18 40.09 27.85
C ASP A 17 12.53 38.99 26.95
N PHE A 18 13.12 37.79 26.89
CA PHE A 18 12.69 36.66 26.06
C PHE A 18 12.10 35.53 26.93
N PRO A 19 10.81 35.61 27.31
CA PRO A 19 10.20 34.71 28.30
C PRO A 19 10.08 33.25 27.86
N ASP A 20 10.27 33.00 26.56
CA ASP A 20 10.20 31.68 25.96
C ASP A 20 11.58 31.03 25.73
N LEU A 21 12.68 31.75 26.01
CA LEU A 21 14.04 31.23 25.92
C LEU A 21 14.22 30.02 26.86
N GLY A 22 14.68 28.91 26.31
CA GLY A 22 14.88 27.65 27.03
C GLY A 22 13.61 26.84 27.27
N LEU A 23 12.43 27.29 26.81
CA LEU A 23 11.23 26.45 26.83
C LEU A 23 11.29 25.35 25.76
N ALA A 24 10.60 24.25 26.01
CA ALA A 24 10.41 23.19 25.03
C ALA A 24 9.60 23.69 23.82
N CYS A 25 9.93 23.18 22.65
CA CYS A 25 9.25 23.42 21.39
C CYS A 25 9.37 22.18 20.47
N ASP A 26 8.69 22.22 19.33
CA ASP A 26 8.74 21.19 18.29
C ASP A 26 8.97 21.83 16.91
N ASN A 27 9.31 20.99 15.92
CA ASN A 27 9.52 21.41 14.54
C ASN A 27 8.21 21.68 13.76
N GLY A 28 7.05 21.50 14.38
CA GLY A 28 5.74 21.69 13.76
C GLY A 28 5.34 20.61 12.76
N GLU A 29 6.12 19.54 12.63
CA GLU A 29 5.83 18.39 11.76
C GLU A 29 4.95 17.36 12.48
N ALA A 30 4.38 16.41 11.74
CA ALA A 30 3.55 15.33 12.27
C ALA A 30 4.19 13.98 11.95
N GLY A 31 3.65 12.90 12.52
CA GLY A 31 4.09 11.54 12.19
C GLY A 31 5.53 11.24 12.60
N SER A 32 6.24 10.49 11.74
CA SER A 32 7.64 10.08 11.97
C SER A 32 8.63 11.23 11.86
N CYS A 33 8.19 12.36 11.30
CA CYS A 33 8.96 13.58 11.11
C CYS A 33 8.92 14.51 12.33
N PHE A 34 8.01 14.27 13.28
CA PHE A 34 7.94 15.04 14.51
C PHE A 34 9.23 14.94 15.33
N ASP A 35 9.84 16.09 15.62
CA ASP A 35 10.98 16.18 16.54
C ASP A 35 10.79 17.36 17.53
N THR A 36 11.50 17.27 18.65
CA THR A 36 11.43 18.23 19.75
C THR A 36 12.77 18.91 19.99
N GLY A 37 12.71 20.14 20.48
CA GLY A 37 13.87 20.95 20.79
C GLY A 37 13.61 21.94 21.91
N VAL A 38 14.49 22.93 22.00
CA VAL A 38 14.40 24.05 22.92
C VAL A 38 14.45 25.36 22.15
N ARG A 39 13.80 26.38 22.71
CA ARG A 39 13.83 27.71 22.11
C ARG A 39 15.15 28.38 22.43
N VAL A 40 15.88 28.75 21.38
CA VAL A 40 17.18 29.43 21.43
C VAL A 40 17.07 30.82 20.82
N CYS A 41 18.06 31.68 21.05
CA CYS A 41 18.10 32.98 20.40
C CYS A 41 18.15 32.87 18.88
N ALA A 42 17.30 33.64 18.20
CA ALA A 42 17.36 33.79 16.76
C ALA A 42 18.67 34.49 16.37
N THR A 43 19.21 34.14 15.19
CA THR A 43 20.47 34.71 14.69
C THR A 43 20.43 36.22 14.48
N ASN A 44 19.24 36.82 14.38
CA ASN A 44 19.06 38.27 14.30
C ASN A 44 18.95 38.96 15.67
N GLY A 45 18.94 38.20 16.78
CA GLY A 45 18.85 38.70 18.15
C GLY A 45 17.51 39.34 18.53
N THR A 46 16.48 39.27 17.67
CA THR A 46 15.19 39.96 17.92
C THR A 46 14.13 39.05 18.53
N GLY A 47 14.46 37.80 18.86
CA GLY A 47 13.50 36.81 19.34
C GLY A 47 14.11 35.43 19.54
N THR A 48 13.25 34.44 19.78
CA THR A 48 13.65 33.03 19.91
C THR A 48 13.08 32.17 18.79
N VAL A 49 13.79 31.09 18.46
CA VAL A 49 13.49 30.09 17.42
C VAL A 49 13.68 28.70 18.01
N CYS A 50 12.91 27.72 17.56
CA CYS A 50 13.11 26.32 17.98
C CYS A 50 14.34 25.73 17.29
N ASP A 51 15.20 25.05 18.06
CA ASP A 51 16.36 24.33 17.53
C ASP A 51 16.07 22.85 17.19
N ALA A 52 14.80 22.45 17.21
CA ALA A 52 14.36 21.11 16.83
C ALA A 52 14.91 20.75 15.43
N PRO A 53 15.55 19.58 15.26
CA PRO A 53 16.00 19.11 13.96
C PRO A 53 14.83 18.98 12.97
N PRO A 54 15.08 19.10 11.65
CA PRO A 54 14.14 18.62 10.65
C PRO A 54 13.91 17.12 10.82
N GLY A 55 12.70 16.64 10.50
CA GLY A 55 12.41 15.21 10.41
C GLY A 55 13.41 14.50 9.49
N VAL A 56 13.71 13.23 9.80
CA VAL A 56 14.57 12.41 8.94
C VAL A 56 13.68 11.70 7.93
N ALA A 57 13.71 12.16 6.69
CA ALA A 57 13.02 11.51 5.57
C ALA A 57 13.41 10.03 5.47
N GLY A 58 12.44 9.17 5.71
CA GLY A 58 12.49 7.73 5.57
C GLY A 58 11.98 7.27 4.21
N VAL A 59 11.65 5.98 4.14
CA VAL A 59 10.91 5.41 3.02
C VAL A 59 9.46 5.33 3.45
N GLU A 60 8.57 5.86 2.64
CA GLU A 60 7.13 5.76 2.86
C GLU A 60 6.67 4.33 3.10
N THR A 61 5.89 4.16 4.17
CA THR A 61 5.26 2.90 4.52
C THR A 61 3.80 3.19 4.82
N CYS A 62 2.87 2.38 4.30
CA CYS A 62 1.43 2.56 4.53
C CYS A 62 1.04 2.25 6.00
N ASN A 63 1.45 3.09 6.94
CA ASN A 63 1.33 2.94 8.39
C ASN A 63 0.50 4.06 9.05
N GLY A 64 0.00 5.02 8.26
CA GLY A 64 -0.78 6.17 8.71
C GLY A 64 0.08 7.31 9.28
N LEU A 65 1.38 7.30 9.01
CA LEU A 65 2.34 8.35 9.36
C LEU A 65 2.98 8.86 8.07
N ASP A 66 3.38 10.13 8.10
CA ASP A 66 4.30 10.73 7.14
C ASP A 66 5.72 10.24 7.52
N ASP A 67 6.30 9.34 6.73
CA ASP A 67 7.59 8.71 6.97
C ASP A 67 8.73 9.42 6.22
N ASP A 68 8.45 10.12 5.12
CA ASP A 68 9.40 10.80 4.24
C ASP A 68 9.43 12.33 4.36
N CYS A 69 8.52 12.89 5.16
CA CYS A 69 8.44 14.30 5.55
C CYS A 69 8.07 15.24 4.41
N ASP A 70 7.28 14.78 3.43
CA ASP A 70 6.77 15.63 2.35
C ASP A 70 5.45 16.37 2.70
N GLY A 71 4.85 16.04 3.84
CA GLY A 71 3.62 16.64 4.37
C GLY A 71 2.33 15.99 3.88
N LEU A 72 2.41 14.88 3.16
CA LEU A 72 1.31 13.99 2.85
C LEU A 72 1.36 12.78 3.82
N THR A 73 0.46 11.82 3.66
CA THR A 73 0.47 10.62 4.50
C THR A 73 0.18 9.42 3.61
N ASP A 74 1.05 8.40 3.70
CA ASP A 74 0.97 7.14 2.93
C ASP A 74 0.96 7.36 1.39
N GLU A 75 1.79 8.28 0.88
CA GLU A 75 1.98 8.55 -0.55
C GLU A 75 3.12 7.72 -1.17
N ASP A 76 3.33 7.89 -2.47
CA ASP A 76 4.49 7.36 -3.21
C ASP A 76 4.69 5.83 -3.29
N GLN A 77 3.78 5.04 -2.72
CA GLN A 77 3.77 3.56 -2.83
C GLN A 77 2.91 3.02 -3.98
N GLY A 78 2.60 3.86 -4.98
CA GLY A 78 1.77 3.47 -6.13
C GLY A 78 0.31 3.19 -5.74
N PRO A 79 -0.49 2.49 -6.59
CA PRO A 79 -1.91 2.22 -6.30
C PRO A 79 -2.14 1.31 -5.07
N SER A 80 -1.07 0.80 -4.44
CA SER A 80 -1.06 -0.23 -3.41
C SER A 80 -1.11 0.29 -1.96
N CYS A 81 -1.08 1.61 -1.70
CA CYS A 81 -1.33 2.13 -0.34
C CYS A 81 -2.82 2.09 0.06
N THR A 82 -3.45 0.92 -0.07
CA THR A 82 -4.62 0.62 0.75
C THR A 82 -4.13 -0.11 1.99
N CYS A 83 -4.26 0.53 3.16
CA CYS A 83 -4.03 -0.07 4.49
C CYS A 83 -5.09 -1.14 4.83
N ASN A 84 -5.47 -1.94 3.84
CA ASN A 84 -6.36 -3.07 3.89
C ASN A 84 -6.12 -3.82 2.57
N PRO A 85 -5.25 -4.85 2.52
CA PRO A 85 -5.12 -5.67 1.33
C PRO A 85 -6.53 -6.17 1.00
N VAL A 86 -7.12 -5.61 -0.05
CA VAL A 86 -8.42 -6.03 -0.49
C VAL A 86 -8.17 -7.40 -1.08
N PRO A 87 -8.87 -8.47 -0.65
CA PRO A 87 -8.74 -9.75 -1.32
C PRO A 87 -8.97 -9.52 -2.81
N GLU A 88 -8.06 -10.00 -3.64
CA GLU A 88 -8.16 -9.91 -5.10
C GLU A 88 -9.60 -10.13 -5.56
N ILE A 89 -10.06 -9.29 -6.49
CA ILE A 89 -11.29 -9.54 -7.23
C ILE A 89 -10.95 -9.53 -8.71
N CYS A 90 -11.43 -10.53 -9.43
CA CYS A 90 -11.07 -10.70 -10.85
C CYS A 90 -11.68 -9.58 -11.72
N ASN A 91 -10.98 -8.44 -11.78
CA ASN A 91 -11.42 -7.16 -12.29
C ASN A 91 -10.39 -6.56 -13.28
N GLY A 92 -9.21 -7.16 -13.38
CA GLY A 92 -8.10 -6.71 -14.23
C GLY A 92 -7.22 -5.64 -13.58
N ALA A 93 -7.31 -5.47 -12.26
CA ALA A 93 -6.44 -4.64 -11.45
C ALA A 93 -5.70 -5.50 -10.43
N ASP A 94 -4.59 -4.94 -9.94
CA ASP A 94 -3.83 -5.43 -8.80
C ASP A 94 -4.44 -4.77 -7.56
N ASP A 95 -5.35 -5.48 -6.88
CA ASP A 95 -6.17 -4.93 -5.78
C ASP A 95 -5.45 -5.04 -4.42
N ASP A 96 -4.56 -6.02 -4.27
CA ASP A 96 -3.75 -6.23 -3.07
C ASP A 96 -2.33 -5.68 -3.16
N GLY A 97 -1.91 -5.27 -4.37
CA GLY A 97 -0.69 -4.53 -4.63
C GLY A 97 0.58 -5.37 -4.62
N ASP A 98 0.48 -6.69 -4.85
CA ASP A 98 1.62 -7.60 -4.87
C ASP A 98 2.39 -7.62 -6.20
N GLY A 99 1.86 -6.96 -7.24
CA GLY A 99 2.45 -6.80 -8.56
C GLY A 99 2.03 -7.87 -9.59
N GLU A 100 1.22 -8.84 -9.20
CA GLU A 100 0.47 -9.71 -10.10
C GLU A 100 -0.95 -9.13 -10.32
N VAL A 101 -1.71 -9.69 -11.27
CA VAL A 101 -3.07 -9.23 -11.57
C VAL A 101 -4.02 -10.42 -11.52
N ASP A 102 -5.07 -10.30 -10.70
CA ASP A 102 -6.13 -11.29 -10.52
C ASP A 102 -5.59 -12.70 -10.12
N GLU A 103 -4.52 -12.77 -9.32
CA GLU A 103 -3.96 -14.03 -8.85
C GLU A 103 -4.82 -14.69 -7.76
N GLY A 104 -4.81 -16.03 -7.72
CA GLY A 104 -5.63 -16.79 -6.78
C GLY A 104 -7.15 -16.75 -7.02
N VAL A 105 -7.66 -15.86 -7.88
CA VAL A 105 -9.10 -15.67 -8.14
C VAL A 105 -9.57 -16.17 -9.51
N ARG A 106 -8.64 -16.48 -10.40
CA ARG A 106 -8.93 -17.06 -11.72
C ARG A 106 -9.29 -18.54 -11.62
N LEU A 107 -10.27 -18.96 -12.40
CA LEU A 107 -10.67 -20.36 -12.54
C LEU A 107 -9.90 -21.00 -13.69
N THR A 108 -9.38 -22.22 -13.47
CA THR A 108 -8.94 -23.07 -14.59
C THR A 108 -10.14 -23.76 -15.21
N VAL A 109 -10.28 -23.61 -16.53
CA VAL A 109 -11.42 -24.13 -17.31
C VAL A 109 -10.95 -24.83 -18.58
N TRP A 110 -11.82 -25.69 -19.10
CA TRP A 110 -11.65 -26.47 -20.32
C TRP A 110 -12.92 -26.39 -21.16
N ALA A 111 -12.77 -26.42 -22.48
CA ALA A 111 -13.86 -26.30 -23.43
C ALA A 111 -14.71 -27.58 -23.42
N ASP A 112 -16.02 -27.42 -23.27
CA ASP A 112 -17.02 -28.48 -23.42
C ASP A 112 -17.64 -28.35 -24.81
N ARG A 113 -17.17 -29.17 -25.75
CA ARG A 113 -17.49 -29.01 -27.18
C ARG A 113 -18.79 -29.71 -27.58
N ASP A 114 -19.11 -30.83 -26.96
CA ASP A 114 -20.29 -31.62 -27.28
C ASP A 114 -21.43 -31.47 -26.24
N HIS A 115 -21.21 -30.62 -25.23
CA HIS A 115 -22.15 -30.16 -24.22
C HIS A 115 -22.58 -31.25 -23.22
N ASP A 116 -21.63 -32.05 -22.77
CA ASP A 116 -21.86 -33.16 -21.84
C ASP A 116 -21.35 -32.91 -20.40
N LEU A 117 -20.83 -31.70 -20.16
CA LEU A 117 -20.25 -31.20 -18.91
C LEU A 117 -18.83 -31.69 -18.59
N PHE A 118 -18.16 -32.31 -19.57
CA PHE A 118 -16.74 -32.68 -19.48
C PHE A 118 -15.92 -31.82 -20.45
N GLY A 119 -14.69 -31.49 -20.04
CA GLY A 119 -13.86 -30.55 -20.78
C GLY A 119 -12.67 -31.22 -21.47
N ASP A 120 -12.30 -30.69 -22.64
CA ASP A 120 -11.14 -31.11 -23.45
C ASP A 120 -9.83 -30.83 -22.69
N PRO A 121 -9.03 -31.84 -22.28
CA PRO A 121 -7.77 -31.63 -21.57
C PRO A 121 -6.74 -30.79 -22.33
N GLY A 122 -6.82 -30.74 -23.67
CA GLY A 122 -5.97 -29.92 -24.53
C GLY A 122 -6.35 -28.44 -24.59
N SER A 123 -7.47 -28.04 -23.97
CA SER A 123 -8.06 -26.71 -24.10
C SER A 123 -7.90 -25.80 -22.88
N ARG A 124 -7.01 -26.14 -21.94
CA ARG A 124 -6.76 -25.39 -20.69
C ARG A 124 -6.74 -23.87 -20.91
N ARG A 125 -7.56 -23.16 -20.15
CA ARG A 125 -7.53 -21.70 -20.00
C ARG A 125 -7.75 -21.26 -18.56
N GLU A 126 -7.35 -20.04 -18.26
CA GLU A 126 -7.65 -19.37 -17.00
C GLU A 126 -8.53 -18.15 -17.29
N ILE A 127 -9.66 -18.05 -16.60
CA ILE A 127 -10.66 -17.01 -16.81
C ILE A 127 -11.14 -16.46 -15.46
N CYS A 128 -11.75 -15.27 -15.48
CA CYS A 128 -12.44 -14.78 -14.31
C CYS A 128 -13.76 -15.55 -14.06
N PRO A 129 -14.21 -15.72 -12.80
CA PRO A 129 -15.47 -16.41 -12.52
C PRO A 129 -16.69 -15.83 -13.24
N HIS A 130 -16.70 -14.52 -13.47
CA HIS A 130 -17.78 -13.84 -14.18
C HIS A 130 -17.79 -14.12 -15.70
N GLU A 131 -16.70 -14.66 -16.24
CA GLU A 131 -16.56 -15.06 -17.65
C GLU A 131 -16.98 -16.51 -17.89
N LEU A 132 -17.31 -17.28 -16.83
CA LEU A 132 -17.73 -18.67 -16.96
C LEU A 132 -19.09 -18.76 -17.65
N GLY A 133 -19.06 -18.96 -18.97
CA GLY A 133 -20.21 -19.14 -19.83
C GLY A 133 -20.42 -20.57 -20.32
N PRO A 134 -21.52 -20.84 -21.04
CA PRO A 134 -21.75 -22.14 -21.67
C PRO A 134 -20.63 -22.48 -22.66
N GLY A 135 -20.21 -23.74 -22.66
CA GLY A 135 -19.09 -24.24 -23.46
C GLY A 135 -17.75 -24.28 -22.71
N TRP A 136 -17.72 -23.95 -21.41
CA TRP A 136 -16.58 -24.12 -20.52
C TRP A 136 -16.98 -24.84 -19.24
N VAL A 137 -16.10 -25.71 -18.74
CA VAL A 137 -16.26 -26.46 -17.50
C VAL A 137 -14.97 -26.47 -16.68
N VAL A 138 -15.07 -26.78 -15.39
CA VAL A 138 -13.95 -26.77 -14.42
C VAL A 138 -13.29 -28.15 -14.23
N ASN A 139 -13.44 -29.03 -15.22
CA ASN A 139 -12.80 -30.35 -15.24
C ASN A 139 -12.27 -30.67 -16.65
N ASP A 140 -11.31 -31.57 -16.73
CA ASP A 140 -10.61 -31.96 -17.95
C ASP A 140 -10.79 -33.44 -18.30
N TYR A 141 -11.95 -34.01 -17.95
CA TYR A 141 -12.14 -35.46 -18.01
C TYR A 141 -12.82 -35.95 -19.30
N ASP A 142 -12.99 -35.07 -20.30
CA ASP A 142 -13.46 -35.52 -21.60
C ASP A 142 -12.34 -36.26 -22.34
N CYS A 143 -12.71 -37.37 -22.94
CA CYS A 143 -11.83 -38.24 -23.69
C CYS A 143 -12.23 -38.32 -25.17
N ASP A 144 -13.40 -37.79 -25.56
CA ASP A 144 -13.90 -37.73 -26.93
C ASP A 144 -14.81 -36.50 -27.08
N ASP A 145 -14.21 -35.32 -27.30
CA ASP A 145 -14.87 -34.00 -27.38
C ASP A 145 -15.86 -33.82 -28.56
N ALA A 146 -16.23 -34.92 -29.23
CA ALA A 146 -17.15 -34.97 -30.36
C ALA A 146 -18.36 -35.88 -30.11
N ASP A 147 -18.42 -36.63 -29.01
CA ASP A 147 -19.56 -37.49 -28.65
C ASP A 147 -19.90 -37.39 -27.15
N ALA A 148 -20.96 -36.64 -26.84
CA ALA A 148 -21.51 -36.39 -25.50
C ALA A 148 -21.97 -37.63 -24.69
N ARG A 149 -21.71 -38.83 -25.21
CA ARG A 149 -21.92 -40.11 -24.51
C ARG A 149 -20.61 -40.73 -24.05
N ARG A 150 -19.47 -40.24 -24.51
CA ARG A 150 -18.14 -40.77 -24.22
C ARG A 150 -17.42 -39.89 -23.21
N SER A 151 -17.89 -39.99 -21.98
CA SER A 151 -17.30 -39.33 -20.83
C SER A 151 -17.47 -40.20 -19.57
N PRO A 152 -16.69 -39.93 -18.49
CA PRO A 152 -16.71 -40.76 -17.29
C PRO A 152 -18.08 -40.97 -16.64
N ALA A 153 -19.07 -40.11 -16.90
CA ALA A 153 -20.42 -40.27 -16.37
C ALA A 153 -21.33 -41.23 -17.17
N ARG A 154 -21.00 -41.57 -18.42
CA ARG A 154 -21.92 -42.29 -19.32
C ARG A 154 -21.31 -43.55 -19.94
N ASP A 155 -20.14 -43.43 -20.55
CA ASP A 155 -19.36 -44.56 -21.07
C ASP A 155 -17.98 -44.53 -20.42
N ASN A 156 -17.60 -45.63 -19.77
CA ASN A 156 -16.30 -45.76 -19.10
C ASN A 156 -15.16 -45.47 -20.08
N CYS A 157 -14.70 -44.23 -20.08
CA CYS A 157 -13.51 -43.90 -20.81
C CYS A 157 -12.30 -44.58 -20.18
N PRO A 158 -11.36 -45.11 -20.97
CA PRO A 158 -10.20 -45.77 -20.40
C PRO A 158 -9.50 -44.78 -19.47
N ALA A 159 -9.32 -45.19 -18.21
CA ALA A 159 -8.61 -44.40 -17.22
C ALA A 159 -7.22 -44.04 -17.75
N ARG A 160 -6.85 -42.77 -17.65
CA ARG A 160 -5.45 -42.32 -17.80
C ARG A 160 -4.60 -42.86 -16.67
#